data_AF-A0A844YXG9-F1
#
_entry.id   AF-A0A844YXG9-F1
#
_cell.length_a   1.000
_cell.length_b   1.000
_cell.length_c   1.000
_cell.angle_alpha   90.00
_cell.angle_beta   90.00
_cell.angle_gamma   90.00
#
_symmetry.space_group_name_H-M   'P 1'
#
loop_
_entity.id
_entity.type
_entity.pdbx_description
1 polymer ?
#
loop_
_entity_poly.entity_id
_entity_poly.type
_entity_poly.pdbx_seq_one_letter_code
_entity_poly.pdbx_strand_id
1 'polypeptide(L)'
;MKTFKMMTAVAAMAAMMVAGTADAQQARIKARGQNGTVTAAANANGGAVVRGRGKVENADGSTTVASGGARRTAAGGRAVRAGTATYDETTGAYSSQRGAAVQAANGATATTQSSTSGTRGEGFTRSGSTSANGEQGSASTSSNYTRNADGSWAGGSDTTITGNASGITYNGTTTIDPATGQPVHSYSCTDASGAAVTCPTR
;
A
#
# COMPACT_ATOMS: atom_id res chain seq x y z
N MET A 1 -2.67 14.03 -75.05
CA MET A 1 -1.80 13.07 -75.78
C MET A 1 -0.34 13.38 -75.48
N LYS A 2 0.35 12.50 -74.74
CA LYS A 2 1.72 12.04 -75.01
C LYS A 2 2.12 11.03 -73.93
N THR A 3 2.02 9.77 -74.34
CA THR A 3 2.52 8.58 -73.70
C THR A 3 4.01 8.44 -74.05
N PHE A 4 4.87 8.09 -73.09
CA PHE A 4 6.07 7.32 -73.39
C PHE A 4 6.29 6.29 -72.28
N LYS A 5 6.38 5.03 -72.71
CA LYS A 5 6.56 3.81 -71.91
C LYS A 5 8.05 3.49 -71.78
N MET A 6 8.34 2.70 -70.73
CA MET A 6 9.37 1.65 -70.64
C MET A 6 10.85 2.05 -70.60
N MET A 7 11.57 1.69 -69.53
CA MET A 7 12.19 0.36 -69.47
C MET A 7 12.63 -0.02 -68.04
N THR A 8 12.58 -1.33 -67.86
CA THR A 8 12.71 -2.20 -66.70
C THR A 8 14.16 -2.39 -66.25
N ALA A 9 14.38 -2.51 -64.93
CA ALA A 9 15.45 -3.37 -64.40
C ALA A 9 14.99 -4.01 -63.09
N VAL A 10 14.86 -5.34 -63.13
CA VAL A 10 14.57 -6.24 -62.01
C VAL A 10 15.90 -6.83 -61.53
N ALA A 11 16.15 -6.79 -60.21
CA ALA A 11 16.97 -7.70 -59.38
C ALA A 11 17.37 -6.92 -58.10
N ALA A 12 17.32 -7.40 -56.88
CA ALA A 12 17.10 -8.73 -56.33
C ALA A 12 16.58 -8.63 -54.89
N MET A 13 15.89 -9.69 -54.46
CA MET A 13 15.48 -9.99 -53.10
C MET A 13 16.65 -9.97 -52.10
N ALA A 14 16.29 -9.63 -50.85
CA ALA A 14 16.63 -10.32 -49.60
C ALA A 14 17.35 -9.48 -48.53
N ALA A 15 16.80 -9.60 -47.32
CA ALA A 15 17.42 -9.38 -46.02
C ALA A 15 17.73 -7.93 -45.61
N MET A 16 16.79 -7.31 -44.89
CA MET A 16 16.88 -7.33 -43.42
C MET A 16 15.59 -6.79 -42.82
N MET A 17 14.79 -7.70 -42.27
CA MET A 17 13.92 -7.38 -41.14
C MET A 17 14.83 -6.91 -40.00
N VAL A 18 15.00 -5.61 -39.85
CA VAL A 18 15.20 -5.06 -38.52
C VAL A 18 13.83 -4.59 -38.08
N ALA A 19 13.15 -5.50 -37.39
CA ALA A 19 12.15 -5.13 -36.41
C ALA A 19 12.83 -4.13 -35.45
N GLY A 20 12.69 -2.84 -35.76
CA GLY A 20 12.75 -1.82 -34.73
C GLY A 20 11.59 -2.12 -33.82
N THR A 21 11.81 -2.92 -32.78
CA THR A 21 10.89 -3.01 -31.66
C THR A 21 10.61 -1.59 -31.25
N ALA A 22 9.38 -1.18 -31.49
CA ALA A 22 8.85 0.12 -31.19
C ALA A 22 9.45 0.61 -29.88
N ASP A 23 10.15 1.75 -29.93
CA ASP A 23 10.45 2.55 -28.75
C ASP A 23 9.15 2.67 -27.97
N ALA A 24 9.03 1.94 -26.86
CA ALA A 24 7.96 2.12 -25.90
C ALA A 24 8.20 3.47 -25.24
N GLN A 25 7.82 4.55 -25.94
CA GLN A 25 7.87 5.91 -25.44
C GLN A 25 7.12 5.93 -24.11
N GLN A 26 7.90 6.03 -23.03
CA GLN A 26 7.38 5.98 -21.67
C GLN A 26 6.51 7.21 -21.47
N ALA A 27 5.19 7.03 -21.42
CA ALA A 27 4.24 8.11 -21.14
C ALA A 27 4.36 8.51 -19.66
N ARG A 28 5.35 9.37 -19.36
CA ARG A 28 5.61 9.91 -18.03
C ARG A 28 5.16 11.37 -17.99
N ILE A 29 4.26 11.68 -17.08
CA ILE A 29 3.81 13.05 -16.83
C ILE A 29 4.29 13.46 -15.44
N LYS A 30 4.88 14.65 -15.33
CA LYS A 30 5.24 15.24 -14.06
C LYS A 30 4.74 16.67 -13.99
N ALA A 31 3.85 16.94 -13.04
CA ALA A 31 3.44 18.29 -12.69
C ALA A 31 4.04 18.65 -11.31
N ARG A 32 4.54 19.88 -11.18
CA ARG A 32 5.01 20.42 -9.90
C ARG A 32 4.40 21.79 -9.70
N GLY A 33 3.96 22.06 -8.48
CA GLY A 33 3.61 23.40 -8.01
C GLY A 33 4.36 23.69 -6.72
N GLN A 34 4.22 24.93 -6.23
CA GLN A 34 4.79 25.37 -4.96
C GLN A 34 4.44 24.43 -3.80
N ASN A 35 3.21 23.92 -3.81
CA ASN A 35 2.62 23.17 -2.72
C ASN A 35 2.51 21.67 -3.01
N GLY A 36 3.16 21.13 -4.05
CA GLY A 36 3.05 19.70 -4.33
C GLY A 36 3.56 19.24 -5.68
N THR A 37 3.51 17.93 -5.88
CA THR A 37 3.93 17.29 -7.13
C THR A 37 3.04 16.11 -7.46
N VAL A 38 2.73 15.93 -8.74
CA VAL A 38 2.09 14.72 -9.27
C VAL A 38 3.01 14.10 -10.31
N THR A 39 3.17 12.78 -10.26
CA THR A 39 3.88 12.01 -11.28
C THR A 39 3.02 10.83 -11.69
N ALA A 40 2.82 10.68 -12.99
CA ALA A 40 2.18 9.52 -13.59
C ALA A 40 3.15 8.86 -14.58
N ALA A 41 3.07 7.54 -14.70
CA ALA A 41 3.77 6.78 -15.72
C ALA A 41 2.89 5.63 -16.18
N ALA A 42 2.89 5.34 -17.48
CA ALA A 42 2.32 4.14 -18.05
C ALA A 42 3.37 3.41 -18.90
N ASN A 43 3.28 2.08 -18.96
CA ASN A 43 4.06 1.26 -19.87
C ASN A 43 3.17 0.69 -20.98
N ALA A 44 3.80 0.25 -22.07
CA ALA A 44 3.11 -0.32 -23.23
C ALA A 44 2.29 -1.58 -22.87
N ASN A 45 2.69 -2.30 -21.81
CA ASN A 45 2.06 -3.54 -21.35
C ASN A 45 0.83 -3.28 -20.45
N GLY A 46 0.26 -2.06 -20.45
CA GLY A 46 -0.96 -1.71 -19.73
C GLY A 46 -0.78 -1.35 -18.25
N GLY A 47 0.43 -1.53 -17.70
CA GLY A 47 0.77 -1.11 -16.35
C GLY A 47 0.81 0.42 -16.23
N ALA A 48 0.28 0.96 -15.13
CA ALA A 48 0.32 2.39 -14.88
C ALA A 48 0.43 2.70 -13.39
N VAL A 49 1.00 3.87 -13.08
CA VAL A 49 1.11 4.39 -11.73
C VAL A 49 0.85 5.89 -11.75
N VAL A 50 0.17 6.38 -10.73
CA VAL A 50 0.09 7.80 -10.40
C VAL A 50 0.43 7.99 -8.94
N ARG A 51 1.20 9.02 -8.63
CA ARG A 51 1.52 9.44 -7.26
C ARG A 51 1.42 10.94 -7.15
N GLY A 52 0.81 11.40 -6.08
CA GLY A 52 0.69 12.81 -5.74
C GLY A 52 1.13 13.05 -4.31
N ARG A 53 1.67 14.23 -4.05
CA ARG A 53 1.86 14.77 -2.71
C ARG A 53 1.62 16.27 -2.70
N GLY A 54 1.13 16.78 -1.59
CA GLY A 54 0.94 18.21 -1.39
C GLY A 54 1.07 18.61 0.08
N LYS A 55 1.21 19.92 0.27
CA LYS A 55 1.28 20.65 1.54
C LYS A 55 0.22 21.75 1.49
N VAL A 56 -0.49 21.96 2.58
CA VAL A 56 -1.39 23.10 2.79
C VAL A 56 -1.10 23.67 4.18
N GLU A 57 -1.02 24.99 4.27
CA GLU A 57 -1.06 25.72 5.53
C GLU A 57 -2.52 26.05 5.82
N ASN A 58 -2.99 25.68 7.01
CA ASN A 58 -4.37 25.85 7.43
C ASN A 58 -4.56 27.22 8.10
N ALA A 59 -5.81 27.68 8.19
CA ALA A 59 -6.13 28.96 8.79
C ALA A 59 -5.78 29.04 10.29
N ASP A 60 -5.70 27.90 10.97
CA ASP A 60 -5.29 27.77 12.38
C ASP A 60 -3.76 27.76 12.57
N GLY A 61 -2.97 27.90 11.50
CA GLY A 61 -1.51 27.88 11.54
C GLY A 61 -0.89 26.48 11.47
N SER A 62 -1.69 25.42 11.51
CA SER A 62 -1.20 24.06 11.30
C SER A 62 -0.83 23.80 9.84
N THR A 63 0.06 22.83 9.60
CA THR A 63 0.44 22.38 8.26
C THR A 63 -0.07 20.97 8.02
N THR A 64 -0.85 20.77 6.96
CA THR A 64 -1.27 19.45 6.49
C THR A 64 -0.46 19.03 5.27
N VAL A 65 0.16 17.86 5.33
CA VAL A 65 0.71 17.17 4.17
C VAL A 65 -0.19 16.01 3.78
N ALA A 66 -0.46 15.87 2.49
CA ALA A 66 -1.21 14.77 1.94
C ALA A 66 -0.37 14.04 0.88
N SER A 67 -0.50 12.73 0.79
CA SER A 67 0.09 11.95 -0.29
C SER A 67 -0.80 10.79 -0.67
N GLY A 68 -0.77 10.42 -1.94
CA GLY A 68 -1.52 9.28 -2.42
C GLY A 68 -0.98 8.75 -3.73
N GLY A 69 -1.50 7.61 -4.13
CA GLY A 69 -1.18 7.05 -5.43
C GLY A 69 -1.96 5.80 -5.72
N ALA A 70 -2.09 5.53 -7.01
CA ALA A 70 -2.70 4.32 -7.53
C ALA A 70 -1.73 3.63 -8.48
N ARG A 71 -1.81 2.31 -8.56
CA ARG A 71 -1.09 1.50 -9.55
C ARG A 71 -2.01 0.43 -10.11
N ARG A 72 -1.82 0.11 -11.38
CA ARG A 72 -2.30 -1.11 -12.03
C ARG A 72 -1.10 -1.84 -12.62
N THR A 73 -1.06 -3.16 -12.48
CA THR A 73 -0.04 -4.01 -13.11
C THR A 73 -0.54 -4.48 -14.47
N ALA A 74 0.39 -4.91 -15.32
CA ALA A 74 0.05 -5.52 -16.62
C ALA A 74 -0.84 -6.76 -16.44
N ALA A 75 -0.62 -7.53 -15.36
CA ALA A 75 -1.41 -8.71 -15.01
C ALA A 75 -2.80 -8.39 -14.40
N GLY A 76 -3.23 -7.12 -14.38
CA GLY A 76 -4.57 -6.74 -13.91
C GLY A 76 -4.69 -6.41 -12.42
N GLY A 77 -3.64 -6.63 -11.62
CA GLY A 77 -3.63 -6.26 -10.20
C GLY A 77 -3.64 -4.75 -9.99
N ARG A 78 -4.33 -4.28 -8.96
CA ARG A 78 -4.54 -2.86 -8.64
C ARG A 78 -4.15 -2.58 -7.19
N ALA A 79 -3.61 -1.40 -6.92
CA ALA A 79 -3.41 -0.94 -5.56
C ALA A 79 -3.55 0.57 -5.45
N VAL A 80 -4.08 1.03 -4.34
CA VAL A 80 -4.19 2.43 -3.97
C VAL A 80 -3.60 2.65 -2.58
N ARG A 81 -3.05 3.83 -2.35
CA ARG A 81 -2.67 4.30 -1.02
C ARG A 81 -3.00 5.77 -0.90
N ALA A 82 -3.36 6.20 0.30
CA ALA A 82 -3.54 7.60 0.64
C ALA A 82 -3.12 7.83 2.09
N GLY A 83 -2.81 9.07 2.40
CA GLY A 83 -2.68 9.49 3.77
C GLY A 83 -2.44 10.98 3.92
N THR A 84 -2.84 11.47 5.08
CA THR A 84 -2.69 12.85 5.53
C THR A 84 -1.89 12.85 6.83
N ALA A 85 -1.15 13.91 7.06
CA ALA A 85 -0.59 14.24 8.36
C ALA A 85 -0.70 15.74 8.58
N THR A 86 -1.29 16.14 9.69
CA THR A 86 -1.40 17.53 10.12
C THR A 86 -0.54 17.71 11.36
N TYR A 87 0.22 18.79 11.37
CA TYR A 87 1.05 19.17 12.49
C TYR A 87 0.90 20.66 12.77
N ASP A 88 0.67 21.00 14.03
CA ASP A 88 0.66 22.37 14.52
C ASP A 88 1.94 22.62 15.32
N GLU A 89 2.78 23.54 14.83
CA GLU A 89 4.04 23.89 15.50
C GLU A 89 3.81 24.66 16.81
N THR A 90 2.69 25.37 16.94
CA THR A 90 2.37 26.20 18.11
C THR A 90 2.00 25.32 19.31
N THR A 91 1.13 24.35 19.09
CA THR A 91 0.65 23.45 20.15
C THR A 91 1.46 22.15 20.23
N GLY A 92 2.22 21.81 19.18
CA GLY A 92 2.87 20.51 19.05
C GLY A 92 1.90 19.36 18.75
N ALA A 93 0.63 19.67 18.42
CA ALA A 93 -0.38 18.69 18.08
C ALA A 93 -0.08 18.02 16.73
N TYR A 94 -0.26 16.71 16.68
CA TYR A 94 -0.05 15.89 15.50
C TYR A 94 -1.25 14.98 15.29
N SER A 95 -1.67 14.85 14.03
CA SER A 95 -2.59 13.82 13.60
C SER A 95 -2.19 13.28 12.23
N SER A 96 -2.40 11.99 12.00
CA SER A 96 -2.23 11.39 10.68
C SER A 96 -3.21 10.26 10.46
N GLN A 97 -3.60 10.09 9.21
CA GLN A 97 -4.41 8.98 8.75
C GLN A 97 -3.78 8.41 7.50
N ARG A 98 -3.69 7.09 7.41
CA ARG A 98 -3.10 6.40 6.28
C ARG A 98 -3.94 5.18 5.95
N GLY A 99 -4.03 4.85 4.67
CA GLY A 99 -4.63 3.62 4.23
C GLY A 99 -4.11 3.16 2.89
N ALA A 100 -4.27 1.87 2.63
CA ALA A 100 -4.03 1.29 1.33
C ALA A 100 -5.00 0.14 1.08
N ALA A 101 -5.29 -0.10 -0.19
CA ALA A 101 -6.05 -1.25 -0.65
C ALA A 101 -5.37 -1.86 -1.86
N VAL A 102 -5.38 -3.18 -1.95
CA VAL A 102 -4.77 -3.98 -3.01
C VAL A 102 -5.78 -5.02 -3.47
N GLN A 103 -5.87 -5.21 -4.77
CA GLN A 103 -6.47 -6.38 -5.41
C GLN A 103 -5.40 -6.98 -6.32
N ALA A 104 -4.96 -8.19 -6.03
CA ALA A 104 -4.03 -8.94 -6.84
C ALA A 104 -4.71 -9.49 -8.11
N ALA A 105 -3.90 -9.89 -9.08
CA ALA A 105 -4.38 -10.45 -10.34
C ALA A 105 -5.23 -11.72 -10.16
N ASN A 106 -4.90 -12.52 -9.13
CA ASN A 106 -5.64 -13.73 -8.74
C ASN A 106 -6.86 -13.44 -7.85
N GLY A 107 -7.34 -12.18 -7.80
CA GLY A 107 -8.51 -11.81 -7.01
C GLY A 107 -8.27 -11.62 -5.51
N ALA A 108 -7.10 -12.02 -4.98
CA ALA A 108 -6.77 -11.79 -3.58
C ALA A 108 -6.79 -10.30 -3.24
N THR A 109 -7.27 -9.93 -2.07
CA THR A 109 -7.39 -8.55 -1.61
C THR A 109 -6.61 -8.31 -0.33
N ALA A 110 -6.17 -7.08 -0.12
CA ALA A 110 -5.65 -6.65 1.16
C ALA A 110 -5.97 -5.18 1.41
N THR A 111 -6.26 -4.82 2.64
CA THR A 111 -6.49 -3.45 3.08
C THR A 111 -5.68 -3.16 4.33
N THR A 112 -5.27 -1.91 4.50
CA THR A 112 -4.69 -1.43 5.75
C THR A 112 -5.17 -0.02 6.00
N GLN A 113 -5.35 0.31 7.27
CA GLN A 113 -5.64 1.64 7.74
C GLN A 113 -4.94 1.87 9.06
N SER A 114 -4.44 3.08 9.28
CA SER A 114 -3.86 3.46 10.56
C SER A 114 -4.06 4.94 10.81
N SER A 115 -4.27 5.29 12.07
CA SER A 115 -4.22 6.66 12.54
C SER A 115 -3.12 6.83 13.57
N THR A 116 -2.56 8.02 13.69
CA THR A 116 -1.67 8.38 14.78
C THR A 116 -1.99 9.79 15.21
N SER A 117 -2.21 10.01 16.50
CA SER A 117 -2.50 11.32 17.05
C SER A 117 -1.81 11.50 18.39
N GLY A 118 -1.48 12.74 18.73
CA GLY A 118 -0.84 13.05 19.99
C GLY A 118 -0.34 14.49 20.03
N THR A 119 0.18 14.87 21.18
CA THR A 119 0.79 16.18 21.38
C THR A 119 2.22 15.96 21.84
N ARG A 120 3.15 16.76 21.31
CA ARG A 120 4.56 16.73 21.72
C ARG A 120 4.64 16.90 23.25
N GLY A 121 5.22 15.91 23.92
CA GLY A 121 5.39 15.91 25.38
C GLY A 121 4.23 15.30 26.17
N GLU A 122 3.05 15.11 25.57
CA GLU A 122 1.87 14.56 26.25
C GLU A 122 1.60 13.08 25.90
N GLY A 123 2.18 12.62 24.79
CA GLY A 123 2.05 11.24 24.35
C GLY A 123 1.43 11.11 22.97
N PHE A 124 1.42 9.89 22.46
CA PHE A 124 0.92 9.55 21.13
C PHE A 124 0.18 8.23 21.17
N THR A 125 -0.95 8.18 20.49
CA THR A 125 -1.71 6.96 20.22
C THR A 125 -1.63 6.64 18.75
N ARG A 126 -1.38 5.37 18.43
CA ARG A 126 -1.45 4.80 17.08
C ARG A 126 -2.41 3.62 17.09
N SER A 127 -3.46 3.72 16.29
CA SER A 127 -4.36 2.61 16.01
C SER A 127 -4.26 2.21 14.55
N GLY A 128 -4.55 0.96 14.24
CA GLY A 128 -4.64 0.52 12.87
C GLY A 128 -5.12 -0.90 12.72
N SER A 129 -5.64 -1.20 11.54
CA SER A 129 -6.02 -2.54 11.16
C SER A 129 -5.48 -2.89 9.78
N THR A 130 -5.23 -4.17 9.56
CA THR A 130 -4.85 -4.72 8.25
C THR A 130 -5.63 -5.99 8.04
N SER A 131 -6.12 -6.22 6.83
CA SER A 131 -6.76 -7.47 6.46
C SER A 131 -6.28 -7.91 5.08
N ALA A 132 -6.26 -9.21 4.85
CA ALA A 132 -5.96 -9.84 3.58
C ALA A 132 -6.86 -11.06 3.40
N ASN A 133 -7.34 -11.28 2.19
CA ASN A 133 -8.21 -12.41 1.82
C ASN A 133 -7.79 -12.95 0.46
N GLY A 134 -7.78 -14.27 0.31
CA GLY A 134 -7.53 -14.92 -0.97
C GLY A 134 -7.84 -16.41 -0.90
N GLU A 135 -7.51 -17.12 -1.97
CA GLU A 135 -7.81 -18.56 -2.09
C GLU A 135 -7.19 -19.40 -0.97
N GLN A 136 -6.00 -19.01 -0.48
CA GLN A 136 -5.29 -19.74 0.59
C GLN A 136 -5.84 -19.46 2.00
N GLY A 137 -6.66 -18.43 2.16
CA GLY A 137 -7.15 -18.03 3.48
C GLY A 137 -7.30 -16.54 3.67
N SER A 138 -7.53 -16.17 4.93
CA SER A 138 -7.66 -14.79 5.38
C SER A 138 -6.69 -14.51 6.52
N ALA A 139 -6.24 -13.26 6.62
CA ALA A 139 -5.50 -12.75 7.76
C ALA A 139 -6.02 -11.38 8.13
N SER A 140 -6.19 -11.11 9.42
CA SER A 140 -6.56 -9.80 9.92
C SER A 140 -5.78 -9.47 11.18
N THR A 141 -5.42 -8.21 11.36
CA THR A 141 -4.89 -7.69 12.60
C THR A 141 -5.49 -6.35 12.92
N SER A 142 -5.73 -6.10 14.20
CA SER A 142 -6.07 -4.79 14.76
C SER A 142 -5.08 -4.47 15.86
N SER A 143 -4.68 -3.20 15.95
CA SER A 143 -3.71 -2.74 16.94
C SER A 143 -4.10 -1.37 17.48
N ASN A 144 -3.75 -1.15 18.74
CA ASN A 144 -3.82 0.14 19.40
C ASN A 144 -2.66 0.23 20.37
N TYR A 145 -1.75 1.18 20.16
CA TYR A 145 -0.62 1.44 21.02
C TYR A 145 -0.61 2.89 21.44
N THR A 146 -0.33 3.13 22.71
CA THR A 146 -0.14 4.47 23.26
C THR A 146 1.24 4.55 23.89
N ARG A 147 1.98 5.62 23.58
CA ARG A 147 3.12 6.08 24.36
C ARG A 147 2.67 7.27 25.19
N ASN A 148 2.73 7.16 26.50
CA ASN A 148 2.32 8.22 27.41
C ASN A 148 3.41 9.31 27.54
N ALA A 149 3.06 10.42 28.18
CA ALA A 149 3.97 11.54 28.47
C ALA A 149 5.23 11.09 29.24
N ASP A 150 5.04 10.20 30.22
CA ASP A 150 6.10 9.64 31.07
C ASP A 150 7.02 8.64 30.33
N GLY A 151 6.72 8.33 29.06
CA GLY A 151 7.47 7.39 28.24
C GLY A 151 7.05 5.93 28.38
N SER A 152 6.09 5.63 29.26
CA SER A 152 5.48 4.30 29.34
C SER A 152 4.70 3.97 28.07
N TRP A 153 4.61 2.67 27.77
CA TRP A 153 3.86 2.14 26.64
C TRP A 153 2.67 1.34 27.13
N ALA A 154 1.57 1.41 26.40
CA ALA A 154 0.36 0.63 26.65
C ALA A 154 -0.27 0.19 25.34
N GLY A 155 -1.15 -0.82 25.44
CA GLY A 155 -1.94 -1.31 24.33
C GLY A 155 -1.43 -2.65 23.79
N GLY A 156 -1.83 -2.96 22.57
CA GLY A 156 -1.62 -4.28 22.01
C GLY A 156 -2.17 -4.46 20.60
N SER A 157 -2.17 -5.70 20.16
CA SER A 157 -2.70 -6.12 18.88
C SER A 157 -3.28 -7.51 18.94
N ASP A 158 -4.34 -7.73 18.19
CA ASP A 158 -4.92 -9.03 17.92
C ASP A 158 -4.65 -9.39 16.46
N THR A 159 -4.38 -10.67 16.21
CA THR A 159 -4.11 -11.22 14.88
C THR A 159 -4.87 -12.52 14.72
N THR A 160 -5.64 -12.62 13.65
CA THR A 160 -6.34 -13.85 13.26
C THR A 160 -5.88 -14.25 11.87
N ILE A 161 -5.53 -15.51 11.69
CA ILE A 161 -5.15 -16.07 10.39
C ILE A 161 -5.88 -17.39 10.21
N THR A 162 -6.66 -17.53 9.14
CA THR A 162 -7.39 -18.76 8.83
C THR A 162 -6.90 -19.30 7.51
N GLY A 163 -6.39 -20.53 7.51
CA GLY A 163 -6.01 -21.24 6.29
C GLY A 163 -7.19 -22.02 5.72
N ASN A 164 -7.55 -21.78 4.46
CA ASN A 164 -8.70 -22.45 3.84
C ASN A 164 -8.46 -23.96 3.65
N ALA A 165 -7.24 -24.35 3.27
CA ALA A 165 -6.91 -25.75 3.00
C ALA A 165 -6.85 -26.61 4.26
N SER A 166 -6.40 -26.04 5.39
CA SER A 166 -6.32 -26.74 6.67
C SER A 166 -7.57 -26.59 7.53
N GLY A 167 -8.37 -25.54 7.31
CA GLY A 167 -9.47 -25.15 8.21
C GLY A 167 -8.98 -24.66 9.58
N ILE A 168 -7.67 -24.48 9.78
CA ILE A 168 -7.08 -24.06 11.05
C ILE A 168 -7.05 -22.53 11.11
N THR A 169 -7.47 -22.01 12.26
CA THR A 169 -7.40 -20.59 12.60
C THR A 169 -6.38 -20.37 13.71
N TYR A 170 -5.37 -19.56 13.45
CA TYR A 170 -4.46 -18.98 14.45
C TYR A 170 -5.09 -17.71 15.02
N ASN A 171 -5.06 -17.59 16.35
CA ASN A 171 -5.42 -16.39 17.09
C ASN A 171 -4.23 -15.99 17.96
N GLY A 172 -3.64 -14.83 17.70
CA GLY A 172 -2.50 -14.30 18.43
C GLY A 172 -2.82 -12.93 19.01
N THR A 173 -2.34 -12.67 20.21
CA THR A 173 -2.41 -11.37 20.87
C THR A 173 -1.03 -10.93 21.28
N THR A 174 -0.77 -9.63 21.24
CA THR A 174 0.43 -9.01 21.79
C THR A 174 -0.02 -7.86 22.66
N THR A 175 0.40 -7.83 23.92
CA THR A 175 0.06 -6.77 24.87
C THR A 175 1.33 -6.20 25.49
N ILE A 176 1.37 -4.90 25.78
CA ILE A 176 2.44 -4.35 26.61
C ILE A 176 2.18 -4.70 28.07
N ASP A 177 3.11 -5.40 28.71
CA ASP A 177 3.07 -5.67 30.13
C ASP A 177 3.33 -4.36 30.90
N PRO A 178 2.40 -3.89 31.75
CA PRO A 178 2.56 -2.65 32.50
C PRO A 178 3.68 -2.71 33.54
N ALA A 179 4.08 -3.90 34.02
CA ALA A 179 5.13 -4.03 35.02
C ALA A 179 6.53 -3.90 34.42
N THR A 180 6.73 -4.41 33.20
CA THR A 180 8.06 -4.46 32.54
C THR A 180 8.19 -3.48 31.38
N GLY A 181 7.07 -2.98 30.85
CA GLY A 181 7.02 -2.20 29.61
C GLY A 181 7.34 -3.03 28.36
N GLN A 182 7.47 -4.36 28.48
CA GLN A 182 7.83 -5.24 27.38
C GLN A 182 6.59 -5.83 26.69
N PRO A 183 6.66 -6.13 25.38
CA PRO A 183 5.58 -6.85 24.71
C PRO A 183 5.54 -8.32 25.15
N VAL A 184 4.35 -8.76 25.55
CA VAL A 184 4.01 -10.16 25.83
C VAL A 184 3.15 -10.68 24.69
N HIS A 185 3.55 -11.82 24.12
CA HIS A 185 2.82 -12.46 23.02
C HIS A 185 2.16 -13.75 23.50
N SER A 186 0.89 -13.96 23.15
CA SER A 186 0.18 -15.21 23.38
C SER A 186 -0.54 -15.65 22.10
N TYR A 187 -0.72 -16.96 21.92
CA TYR A 187 -1.42 -17.48 20.77
C TYR A 187 -2.08 -18.83 21.02
N SER A 188 -3.08 -19.14 20.20
CA SER A 188 -3.74 -20.45 20.13
C SER A 188 -4.13 -20.75 18.68
N CYS A 189 -4.37 -22.03 18.38
CA CYS A 189 -4.95 -22.44 17.12
C CYS A 189 -6.18 -23.30 17.35
N THR A 190 -7.20 -23.10 16.54
CA THR A 190 -8.43 -23.89 16.54
C THR A 190 -8.70 -24.47 15.17
N ASP A 191 -9.29 -25.65 15.10
CA ASP A 191 -9.82 -26.18 13.85
C ASP A 191 -11.18 -25.56 13.49
N ALA A 192 -11.80 -26.04 12.40
CA ALA A 192 -13.09 -25.56 11.91
C ALA A 192 -14.27 -25.84 12.87
N SER A 193 -14.12 -26.77 13.81
CA SER A 193 -15.11 -27.07 14.85
C SER A 193 -14.94 -26.19 16.10
N GLY A 194 -13.85 -25.42 16.18
CA GLY A 194 -13.48 -24.61 17.34
C GLY A 194 -12.67 -25.36 18.39
N ALA A 195 -12.26 -26.60 18.13
CA ALA A 195 -11.42 -27.36 19.04
C ALA A 195 -9.97 -26.87 18.99
N ALA A 196 -9.33 -26.78 20.16
CA ALA A 196 -7.92 -26.38 20.25
C ALA A 196 -7.02 -27.43 19.59
N VAL A 197 -6.11 -26.98 18.74
CA VAL A 197 -5.14 -27.81 18.02
C VAL A 197 -3.73 -27.24 18.12
N THR A 198 -2.73 -28.08 17.86
CA THR A 198 -1.35 -27.61 17.71
C THR A 198 -1.28 -26.62 16.55
N CYS A 199 -0.71 -25.45 16.80
CA CYS A 199 -0.47 -24.49 15.74
C CYS A 199 0.50 -25.06 14.71
N PRO A 200 0.17 -25.00 13.40
CA PRO A 200 1.09 -25.41 12.35
C PRO A 200 2.41 -24.64 12.48
N THR A 201 3.51 -25.36 12.59
CA THR A 201 4.84 -24.76 12.44
C THR A 201 5.14 -24.57 10.96
N ARG A 202 5.97 -23.58 10.64
CA ARG A 202 6.45 -23.35 9.27
C ARG A 202 7.19 -24.55 8.71
#